data_AF-M3H0H6-F1
#
_entry.id   AF-M3H0H6-F1
#
_cell.length_a   1.000
_cell.length_b   1.000
_cell.length_c   1.000
_cell.angle_alpha   90.00
_cell.angle_beta   90.00
_cell.angle_gamma   90.00
#
_symmetry.space_group_name_H-M   'P 1'
#
loop_
_entity.id
_entity.type
_entity.pdbx_description
1 polymer ?
#
loop_
_entity_poly.entity_id
_entity_poly.type
_entity_poly.pdbx_seq_one_letter_code
_entity_poly.pdbx_strand_id
1 'polypeptide(L)'
;MKDKLEKLLEALSMTKSEFADEFGIHRSTLSEMYSGRVTRLPDAVISRLIIEKDLNATWWHTGIGPILKPFEEQSKEATKSLALIGKMNRRPKFKKLIDLLSGIDEEYFEQIETILKTFRKQS
;
A
#
# COMPACT_ATOMS: atom_id res chain seq x y z
N MET A 1 16.68 8.28 -0.85
CA MET A 1 15.65 8.23 0.22
C MET A 1 15.17 9.63 0.58
N LYS A 2 16.06 10.55 0.98
CA LYS A 2 15.76 11.97 1.24
C LYS A 2 14.76 12.59 0.25
N ASP A 3 15.11 12.67 -1.03
CA ASP A 3 14.27 13.35 -2.05
C ASP A 3 12.89 12.70 -2.21
N LYS A 4 12.79 11.40 -1.97
CA LYS A 4 11.54 10.64 -2.03
C LYS A 4 10.65 10.96 -0.84
N LEU A 5 11.25 11.08 0.34
CA LEU A 5 10.59 11.49 1.59
C LEU A 5 10.15 12.95 1.51
N GLU A 6 10.94 13.84 0.91
CA GLU A 6 10.57 15.25 0.71
C GLU A 6 9.34 15.37 -0.18
N LYS A 7 9.35 14.71 -1.35
CA LYS A 7 8.21 14.67 -2.26
C LYS A 7 6.94 14.08 -1.61
N LEU A 8 7.10 13.03 -0.80
CA LEU A 8 6.00 12.44 -0.06
C LEU A 8 5.41 13.42 0.95
N LEU A 9 6.24 14.08 1.77
CA LEU A 9 5.77 15.04 2.77
C LEU A 9 5.09 16.25 2.14
N GLU A 10 5.61 16.72 1.01
CA GLU A 10 4.99 17.80 0.23
C GLU A 10 3.62 17.39 -0.29
N ALA A 11 3.49 16.19 -0.86
CA ALA A 11 2.21 15.66 -1.33
C ALA A 11 1.18 15.47 -0.21
N LEU A 12 1.65 15.10 0.99
CA LEU A 12 0.81 14.95 2.18
C LEU A 12 0.54 16.28 2.90
N SER A 13 1.21 17.37 2.51
CA SER A 13 1.20 18.65 3.24
C SER A 13 1.55 18.50 4.73
N MET A 14 2.55 17.66 5.03
CA MET A 14 2.98 17.34 6.39
C MET A 14 4.41 17.79 6.65
N THR A 15 4.69 18.25 7.88
CA THR A 15 6.05 18.46 8.36
C THR A 15 6.71 17.13 8.75
N LYS A 16 8.04 17.15 8.86
CA LYS A 16 8.83 16.00 9.33
C LYS A 16 8.40 15.53 10.73
N SER A 17 8.10 16.48 11.62
CA SER A 17 7.68 16.18 12.99
C SER A 17 6.29 15.55 13.02
N GLU A 18 5.33 16.10 12.27
CA GLU A 18 3.98 15.52 12.17
C GLU A 18 4.01 14.11 11.59
N PHE A 19 4.83 13.87 10.57
CA PHE A 19 5.00 12.54 9.99
C PHE A 19 5.62 11.55 10.99
N ALA A 20 6.63 11.98 11.75
CA ALA A 20 7.24 11.16 12.79
C ALA A 20 6.21 10.78 13.88
N ASP A 21 5.44 11.77 14.33
CA ASP A 21 4.47 11.61 15.41
C ASP A 21 3.25 10.76 14.94
N GLU A 22 2.74 10.94 13.71
CA GLU A 22 1.59 10.21 13.18
C GLU A 22 1.89 8.75 12.81
N PHE A 23 3.08 8.48 12.27
CA PHE A 23 3.48 7.14 11.84
C PHE A 23 4.34 6.40 12.87
N GLY A 24 4.56 6.99 14.05
CA GLY A 24 5.33 6.36 15.14
C GLY A 24 6.80 6.15 14.79
N ILE A 25 7.37 7.00 13.95
CA ILE A 25 8.77 6.93 13.56
C ILE A 25 9.58 7.81 14.52
N HIS A 26 10.63 7.26 15.11
CA HIS A 26 11.50 8.05 15.97
C HIS A 26 12.19 9.16 15.16
N ARG A 27 12.23 10.39 15.70
CA ARG A 27 12.79 11.57 15.01
C ARG A 27 14.27 11.40 14.63
N SER A 28 15.03 10.60 15.40
CA SER A 28 16.41 10.25 15.03
C SER A 28 16.46 9.38 13.78
N THR A 29 15.58 8.39 13.65
CA THR A 29 15.45 7.54 12.46
C THR A 29 15.06 8.36 11.24
N LEU A 30 14.15 9.33 11.41
CA LEU A 30 13.82 10.26 10.32
C LEU A 30 15.04 11.10 9.92
N SER A 31 15.82 11.61 10.89
CA SER A 31 17.05 12.36 10.61
C SER A 31 18.10 11.51 9.89
N GLU A 32 18.24 10.24 10.27
CA GLU A 32 19.13 9.27 9.61
C GLU A 32 18.67 8.92 8.18
N MET A 33 17.36 8.92 7.91
CA MET A 33 16.83 8.76 6.56
C MET A 33 17.19 9.93 5.65
N TYR A 34 17.13 11.15 6.20
CA TYR A 34 17.54 12.36 5.48
C TYR A 34 19.06 12.46 5.30
N SER A 35 19.84 11.89 6.21
CA SER A 35 21.30 11.79 6.07
C SER A 35 21.76 10.63 5.18
N GLY A 36 20.83 9.80 4.69
CA GLY A 36 21.14 8.63 3.86
C GLY A 36 21.70 7.43 4.62
N ARG A 37 21.71 7.46 5.97
CA ARG A 37 22.15 6.32 6.81
C ARG A 37 21.11 5.21 6.87
N VAL A 38 19.83 5.59 6.85
CA VAL A 38 18.70 4.66 6.72
C VAL A 38 18.06 4.87 5.35
N THR A 39 17.84 3.78 4.61
CA THR A 39 17.37 3.87 3.21
C THR A 39 15.96 3.34 3.01
N ARG A 40 15.32 2.84 4.06
CA ARG A 40 14.00 2.18 4.00
C ARG A 40 13.09 2.64 5.13
N LEU A 41 11.81 2.85 4.81
CA LEU A 41 10.75 3.00 5.80
C LEU A 41 10.28 1.62 6.28
N PRO A 42 9.86 1.46 7.54
CA PRO A 42 9.24 0.23 8.00
C PRO A 42 8.03 -0.14 7.13
N ASP A 43 7.87 -1.43 6.82
CA ASP A 43 6.79 -1.90 5.94
C ASP A 43 5.41 -1.59 6.50
N ALA A 44 5.26 -1.66 7.82
CA ALA A 44 4.02 -1.26 8.51
C ALA A 44 3.65 0.21 8.22
N VAL A 45 4.64 1.12 8.15
CA VAL A 45 4.40 2.53 7.82
C VAL A 45 4.02 2.68 6.36
N ILE A 46 4.68 1.96 5.45
CA ILE A 46 4.37 1.99 4.01
C ILE A 46 2.93 1.50 3.78
N SER A 47 2.53 0.40 4.42
CA SER A 47 1.15 -0.11 4.36
C SER A 47 0.14 0.92 4.85
N ARG A 48 0.42 1.59 5.97
CA ARG A 48 -0.44 2.67 6.47
C ARG A 48 -0.52 3.84 5.49
N LEU A 49 0.59 4.25 4.88
CA LEU A 49 0.57 5.31 3.87
C LEU A 49 -0.27 4.94 2.64
N ILE A 50 -0.22 3.69 2.20
CA ILE A 50 -1.01 3.19 1.06
C ILE A 50 -2.51 3.19 1.39
N ILE A 51 -2.87 2.79 2.60
CA ILE A 51 -4.27 2.60 3.01
C ILE A 51 -4.91 3.92 3.51
N GLU A 52 -4.19 4.67 4.34
CA GLU A 52 -4.73 5.84 5.08
C GLU A 52 -4.49 7.16 4.35
N LYS A 53 -3.46 7.23 3.50
CA LYS A 53 -3.05 8.46 2.80
C LYS A 53 -3.07 8.33 1.29
N ASP A 54 -3.63 7.24 0.76
CA ASP A 54 -3.73 6.97 -0.67
C ASP A 54 -2.38 7.03 -1.41
N LEU A 55 -1.29 6.63 -0.75
CA LEU A 55 0.02 6.54 -1.39
C LEU A 55 -0.04 5.57 -2.57
N ASN A 56 0.48 6.00 -3.71
CA ASN A 56 0.65 5.14 -4.87
C ASN A 56 1.84 4.19 -4.65
N ALA A 57 1.56 2.91 -4.44
CA ALA A 57 2.58 1.89 -4.24
C ALA A 57 3.56 1.77 -5.42
N THR A 58 3.08 1.95 -6.66
CA THR A 58 3.92 1.94 -7.87
C THR A 58 4.93 3.08 -7.82
N TRP A 59 4.49 4.29 -7.48
CA TRP A 59 5.40 5.42 -7.30
C TRP A 59 6.39 5.17 -6.16
N TRP A 60 5.93 4.58 -5.05
CA TRP A 60 6.80 4.27 -3.92
C TRP A 60 7.87 3.21 -4.24
N HIS A 61 7.67 2.30 -5.20
CA HIS A 61 8.71 1.31 -5.54
C HIS A 61 9.55 1.73 -6.75
N THR A 62 8.92 2.35 -7.76
CA THR A 62 9.56 2.62 -9.06
C THR A 62 9.91 4.09 -9.29
N GLY A 63 9.28 5.01 -8.55
CA GLY A 63 9.35 6.45 -8.81
C GLY A 63 8.51 6.93 -9.99
N ILE A 64 7.73 6.05 -10.61
CA ILE A 64 6.92 6.34 -11.80
C ILE A 64 5.46 6.58 -11.39
N GLY A 65 4.83 7.59 -11.99
CA GLY A 65 3.42 7.93 -11.76
C GLY A 65 3.21 9.00 -10.68
N PRO A 66 1.94 9.27 -10.32
CA PRO A 66 1.60 10.27 -9.30
C PRO A 66 1.95 9.75 -7.90
N ILE A 67 2.34 10.65 -6.99
CA ILE A 67 2.74 10.32 -5.61
C ILE A 67 1.55 9.73 -4.85
N LEU A 68 0.42 10.44 -4.88
CA LEU A 68 -0.85 9.97 -4.34
C LEU A 68 -1.72 9.43 -5.48
N LYS A 69 -2.57 8.46 -5.19
CA LYS A 69 -3.55 7.97 -6.15
C LYS A 69 -4.46 9.13 -6.58
N PRO A 70 -4.82 9.25 -7.88
CA PRO A 70 -5.80 10.23 -8.33
C PRO A 70 -7.12 10.11 -7.56
N PHE A 71 -7.80 11.23 -7.31
CA PHE A 71 -9.05 11.28 -6.54
C PHE A 71 -10.11 10.26 -7.01
N GLU A 72 -10.20 10.03 -8.32
CA GLU A 72 -11.11 9.02 -8.88
C GLU A 72 -10.76 7.58 -8.47
N GLU A 73 -9.50 7.27 -8.23
CA GLU A 73 -9.04 5.96 -7.78
C GLU A 73 -9.21 5.79 -6.27
N GLN A 74 -9.05 6.85 -5.48
CA GLN A 74 -9.28 6.84 -4.02
C GLN A 74 -10.72 6.40 -3.70
N SER A 75 -11.70 7.00 -4.37
CA SER A 75 -13.13 6.65 -4.20
C SER A 75 -13.46 5.23 -4.71
N LYS A 76 -12.89 4.82 -5.86
CA LYS A 76 -13.14 3.50 -6.45
C LYS A 76 -12.51 2.39 -5.63
N GLU A 77 -11.32 2.56 -5.08
CA GLU A 77 -10.62 1.56 -4.26
C GLU A 77 -11.30 1.36 -2.91
N ALA A 78 -11.64 2.45 -2.21
CA ALA A 78 -12.39 2.38 -0.95
C ALA A 78 -13.77 1.72 -1.14
N THR A 79 -14.46 2.03 -2.24
CA THR A 79 -15.75 1.39 -2.56
C THR A 79 -15.57 -0.08 -2.93
N LYS A 80 -14.51 -0.43 -3.68
CA LYS A 80 -14.18 -1.82 -4.02
C LYS A 80 -13.78 -2.63 -2.79
N SER A 81 -12.99 -2.07 -1.87
CA SER A 81 -12.56 -2.75 -0.64
C SER A 81 -13.75 -3.00 0.29
N LEU A 82 -14.64 -2.02 0.47
CA LEU A 82 -15.91 -2.19 1.18
C LEU A 82 -16.81 -3.24 0.53
N ALA A 83 -16.93 -3.23 -0.80
CA ALA A 83 -17.67 -4.25 -1.53
C ALA A 83 -17.04 -5.64 -1.41
N LEU A 84 -15.70 -5.74 -1.35
CA LEU A 84 -14.97 -6.99 -1.14
C LEU A 84 -15.23 -7.55 0.26
N ILE A 85 -15.16 -6.70 1.29
CA ILE A 85 -15.47 -7.06 2.69
C ILE A 85 -16.93 -7.52 2.79
N GLY A 86 -17.87 -6.81 2.16
CA GLY A 86 -19.26 -7.21 2.08
C GLY A 86 -19.46 -8.58 1.40
N LYS A 87 -18.74 -8.86 0.32
CA LYS A 87 -18.76 -10.16 -0.38
C LYS A 87 -18.13 -11.27 0.46
N MET A 88 -17.04 -10.99 1.18
CA MET A 88 -16.34 -11.92 2.06
C MET A 88 -17.22 -12.37 3.23
N ASN A 89 -17.89 -11.43 3.89
CA ASN A 89 -18.80 -11.74 5.00
C ASN A 89 -20.02 -12.56 4.57
N ARG A 90 -20.45 -12.44 3.30
CA ARG A 90 -21.61 -13.17 2.75
C ARG A 90 -21.24 -14.50 2.08
N ARG A 91 -19.95 -14.81 1.90
CA ARG A 91 -19.49 -15.99 1.14
C ARG A 91 -18.39 -16.74 1.91
N PRO A 92 -18.75 -17.77 2.71
CA PRO A 92 -17.79 -18.51 3.52
C PRO A 92 -16.64 -19.14 2.73
N LYS A 93 -16.92 -19.65 1.52
CA LYS A 93 -15.89 -20.21 0.62
C LYS A 93 -14.92 -19.16 0.09
N PHE A 94 -15.40 -17.94 -0.15
CA PHE A 94 -14.55 -16.83 -0.60
C PHE A 94 -13.67 -16.33 0.54
N LYS A 95 -14.21 -16.20 1.76
CA LYS A 95 -13.43 -15.89 2.96
C LYS A 95 -12.28 -16.87 3.17
N LYS A 96 -12.58 -18.18 3.17
CA LYS A 96 -11.55 -19.22 3.29
C LYS A 96 -10.47 -19.13 2.21
N LEU A 97 -10.82 -18.74 0.98
CA LEU A 97 -9.86 -18.56 -0.10
C LEU A 97 -8.94 -17.37 0.15
N ILE A 98 -9.48 -16.23 0.59
CA ILE A 98 -8.66 -15.05 0.97
C ILE A 98 -7.74 -15.39 2.14
N ASP A 99 -8.22 -16.11 3.15
CA ASP A 99 -7.40 -16.54 4.29
C ASP A 99 -6.22 -17.43 3.83
N LEU A 100 -6.45 -18.35 2.88
CA LEU A 100 -5.40 -19.18 2.31
C LEU A 100 -4.37 -18.35 1.51
N LEU A 101 -4.83 -17.41 0.69
CA LEU A 101 -3.95 -16.55 -0.10
C LEU A 101 -3.09 -15.62 0.78
N SER A 102 -3.59 -15.26 1.96
CA SER A 102 -2.87 -14.38 2.90
C SER A 102 -1.62 -15.02 3.51
N GLY A 103 -1.49 -16.35 3.44
CA GLY A 103 -0.35 -17.10 3.97
C GLY A 103 0.66 -17.55 2.90
N ILE A 104 0.50 -17.12 1.65
CA ILE A 104 1.37 -17.50 0.53
C ILE A 104 2.39 -16.38 0.28
N ASP A 105 3.63 -16.75 -0.01
CA ASP A 105 4.67 -15.80 -0.40
C ASP A 105 4.37 -15.14 -1.75
N GLU A 106 4.75 -13.86 -1.87
CA GLU A 106 4.46 -13.02 -3.04
C GLU A 106 5.02 -13.60 -4.35
N GLU A 107 6.11 -14.36 -4.29
CA GLU A 107 6.73 -15.02 -5.45
C GLU A 107 5.81 -16.01 -6.19
N TYR A 108 4.80 -16.56 -5.51
CA TYR A 108 3.86 -17.52 -6.12
C TYR A 108 2.62 -16.86 -6.72
N PHE A 109 2.43 -15.55 -6.52
CA PHE A 109 1.19 -14.88 -6.93
C PHE A 109 1.00 -14.83 -8.45
N GLU A 110 2.07 -14.73 -9.25
CA GLU A 110 1.97 -14.77 -10.71
C GLU A 110 1.40 -16.12 -11.21
N GLN A 111 1.86 -17.22 -10.62
CA GLN A 111 1.39 -18.57 -10.96
C GLN A 111 -0.06 -18.77 -10.52
N ILE A 112 -0.40 -18.33 -9.31
CA ILE A 112 -1.76 -18.39 -8.78
C ILE A 112 -2.70 -17.56 -9.65
N GLU A 113 -2.32 -16.35 -10.04
CA GLU A 113 -3.14 -15.50 -10.89
C GLU A 113 -3.41 -16.17 -12.24
N THR A 114 -2.38 -16.79 -12.83
CA THR A 114 -2.50 -17.54 -14.08
C THR A 114 -3.52 -18.67 -13.95
N ILE A 115 -3.42 -19.48 -12.88
CA ILE A 115 -4.37 -20.55 -12.60
C ILE A 115 -5.78 -20.00 -12.40
N LEU A 116 -5.96 -18.97 -11.58
CA LEU A 116 -7.27 -18.38 -11.31
C LEU A 116 -7.92 -17.80 -12.56
N LYS A 117 -7.14 -17.21 -13.47
CA LYS A 117 -7.60 -16.73 -14.78
C LYS A 117 -8.21 -17.85 -15.63
N THR A 118 -7.73 -19.10 -15.53
CA THR A 118 -8.31 -20.23 -16.27
C THR A 118 -9.73 -20.59 -15.83
N PHE A 119 -10.10 -20.29 -14.59
CA PHE A 119 -11.45 -20.57 -14.05
C PHE A 119 -12.46 -19.45 -14.32
N ARG A 120 -12.02 -18.30 -14.85
CA ARG A 120 -12.95 -17.26 -15.26
C ARG A 120 -13.73 -17.73 -16.48
N LYS A 121 -15.06 -17.82 -16.36
CA LYS A 121 -15.92 -18.01 -17.52
C LYS A 121 -15.63 -16.90 -18.53
N GLN A 122 -15.25 -17.27 -19.74
CA GLN A 122 -15.32 -16.38 -20.89
C GLN A 122 -16.81 -16.08 -21.10
N SER A 123 -17.20 -14.83 -20.81
CA SER A 123 -18.50 -14.27 -21.18
C SER A 123 -18.31 -13.35 -22.37
#